data_AF-V4LAN4-F1
#
_entry.id   AF-V4LAN4-F1
#
_cell.length_a   1.000
_cell.length_b   1.000
_cell.length_c   1.000
_cell.angle_alpha   90.00
_cell.angle_beta   90.00
_cell.angle_gamma   90.00
#
_symmetry.space_group_name_H-M   'P 1'
#
loop_
_entity.id
_entity.type
_entity.pdbx_description
1 polymer ?
#
loop_
_entity_poly.entity_id
_entity_poly.type
_entity_poly.pdbx_seq_one_letter_code
_entity_poly.pdbx_strand_id
1 'polypeptide(L)'
;MAISLASCCFSLLNPSVRLQSSVSPPPCFVAASPKPLTPRASNQKRKASRSDSSPKLNPEKYPVRSIDESCNSHGKGDGAGPQTMAFKAFGSPKKDKKEAQSDFRDQQTDPGKIHDASFLNAVVKVYCTHTAPDYSLPWQKQRQFTSTGSAFMIGDGKLLTNAHCVEHDTQVKVKRRGDDRKYVAKVLVRGVDCDIALLSVESEDFWKGAEPLRLGHLPRLQDSVTVVGYPLGGDTISVTKGVVSRIEVTSYAHGSSDLLGIQIDAAINPGNSGGPAFNDQGECIGVAFQVYRSEETENIGYVIPTTVVSHFLTDYERNGKYTGYPCLGVLLQKLENPALRECLKVPTNEGVLVRRVEPTSDASKVLKEGDVIVSFDDLHVGCEGTVPFRSSERIAFRYLISQKFSGDIAELGIIRAGEHKKVQVVLRPRVHLVPFHIDGGQPSYIIIAGLVFTPLSEPLIEEECEDTIGLKLLTKARYSVARFRGEQIVILSQVLANEVNIGYEDMNNQQVLKFNGTPIRNIHHLAHLIDMCKDKYLVFEFEDNYVAVLEREASDSASLCILKDYGIPSERSADLREPYIDPIDDTRALDQGFGDSPVSNLEIGFDGLVWA
;
A
#
# COMPACT_ATOMS: atom_id res chain seq x y z
N MET A 1 -50.78 29.22 27.19
CA MET A 1 -51.33 30.47 27.77
C MET A 1 -50.55 30.81 29.02
N ALA A 2 -50.35 32.11 29.27
CA ALA A 2 -49.64 32.75 30.38
C ALA A 2 -48.13 32.98 30.19
N ILE A 3 -47.85 34.25 29.93
CA ILE A 3 -46.58 34.98 29.80
C ILE A 3 -46.17 35.50 31.18
N SER A 4 -44.88 35.61 31.49
CA SER A 4 -44.39 36.80 32.20
C SER A 4 -42.90 37.05 31.95
N LEU A 5 -42.65 38.19 31.32
CA LEU A 5 -41.38 38.90 31.20
C LEU A 5 -40.95 39.50 32.56
N ALA A 6 -39.65 39.66 32.76
CA ALA A 6 -39.08 40.81 33.46
C ALA A 6 -37.59 40.99 33.09
N SER A 7 -37.33 42.02 32.29
CA SER A 7 -36.02 42.65 32.11
C SER A 7 -35.67 43.52 33.31
N CYS A 8 -34.39 43.65 33.65
CA CYS A 8 -33.85 44.91 34.17
C CYS A 8 -32.32 44.99 33.98
N CYS A 9 -31.88 46.02 33.24
CA CYS A 9 -30.50 46.49 33.11
C CYS A 9 -30.07 47.32 34.33
N PHE A 10 -28.77 47.33 34.69
CA PHE A 10 -27.88 48.51 34.69
C PHE A 10 -26.52 48.23 35.40
N SER A 11 -25.44 48.37 34.61
CA SER A 11 -24.16 49.07 34.84
C SER A 11 -23.26 48.90 36.08
N LEU A 12 -21.98 48.63 35.76
CA LEU A 12 -20.71 49.26 36.20
C LEU A 12 -20.41 49.43 37.70
N LEU A 13 -19.29 48.84 38.15
CA LEU A 13 -18.16 49.54 38.80
C LEU A 13 -17.00 48.57 39.11
N ASN A 14 -15.79 48.96 38.68
CA ASN A 14 -14.50 48.48 39.19
C ASN A 14 -14.36 48.78 40.70
N PRO A 15 -13.49 48.04 41.41
CA PRO A 15 -12.29 48.72 41.87
C PRO A 15 -11.00 47.88 41.82
N SER A 16 -9.92 48.59 41.52
CA SER A 16 -8.52 48.18 41.60
C SER A 16 -8.04 47.99 43.03
N VAL A 17 -7.26 46.94 43.32
CA VAL A 17 -6.21 46.95 44.36
C VAL A 17 -4.99 46.16 43.87
N ARG A 18 -3.84 46.85 43.85
CA ARG A 18 -2.48 46.32 43.65
C ARG A 18 -1.99 45.61 44.92
N LEU A 19 -1.23 44.53 44.79
CA LEU A 19 -0.08 44.26 45.68
C LEU A 19 0.94 43.28 45.06
N GLN A 20 2.07 43.89 44.74
CA GLN A 20 3.47 43.46 44.81
C GLN A 20 3.92 42.02 44.45
N SER A 21 4.83 42.03 43.48
CA SER A 21 5.89 41.07 43.18
C SER A 21 6.71 40.59 44.38
N SER A 22 6.83 39.28 44.52
CA SER A 22 8.07 38.64 45.01
C SER A 22 8.38 37.44 44.12
N VAL A 23 9.41 37.61 43.29
CA VAL A 23 10.05 36.57 42.50
C VAL A 23 10.80 35.66 43.46
N SER A 24 10.41 34.38 43.50
CA SER A 24 11.18 33.30 44.10
C SER A 24 11.49 32.27 43.00
N PRO A 25 12.76 31.85 42.84
CA PRO A 25 13.18 31.06 41.69
C PRO A 25 12.71 29.61 41.83
N PRO A 26 12.48 28.89 40.71
CA PRO A 26 12.25 27.46 40.75
C PRO A 26 13.56 26.73 41.14
N PRO A 27 13.47 25.53 41.74
CA PRO A 27 14.63 24.81 42.24
C PRO A 27 15.56 24.35 41.11
N CYS A 28 16.85 24.62 41.26
CA CYS A 28 17.92 24.07 40.44
C CYS A 28 17.92 22.53 40.52
N PHE A 29 17.52 21.86 39.44
CA PHE A 29 18.00 20.52 39.15
C PHE A 29 19.33 20.65 38.41
N VAL A 30 20.39 20.17 39.06
CA VAL A 30 21.74 20.07 38.49
C VAL A 30 21.69 19.04 37.37
N ALA A 31 21.93 19.50 36.14
CA ALA A 31 22.20 18.63 35.01
C ALA A 31 23.54 17.90 35.23
N ALA A 32 23.50 16.59 35.38
CA ALA A 32 24.69 15.76 35.30
C ALA A 32 25.19 15.75 33.84
N SER A 33 26.46 16.11 33.66
CA SER A 33 27.15 16.16 32.37
C SER A 33 27.29 14.74 31.77
N PRO A 34 27.03 14.53 30.46
CA PRO A 34 27.48 13.30 29.82
C PRO A 34 28.99 13.35 29.63
N LYS A 35 29.70 12.38 30.22
CA LYS A 35 31.13 12.14 29.96
C LYS A 35 31.33 11.73 28.48
N PRO A 36 32.42 12.15 27.83
CA PRO A 36 32.73 11.71 26.48
C PRO A 36 33.12 10.21 26.47
N LEU A 37 32.45 9.43 25.63
CA LEU A 37 32.88 8.08 25.27
C LEU A 37 34.10 8.19 24.35
N THR A 38 35.24 7.71 24.84
CA THR A 38 36.47 7.55 24.07
C THR A 38 36.35 6.41 23.07
N PRO A 39 36.95 6.52 21.86
CA PRO A 39 36.89 5.50 20.84
C PRO A 39 37.82 4.33 21.19
N ARG A 40 37.27 3.11 21.07
CA ARG A 40 38.03 1.86 21.20
C ARG A 40 38.85 1.67 19.92
N ALA A 41 40.13 2.00 20.00
CA ALA A 41 41.11 1.70 18.97
C ALA A 41 41.33 0.19 18.86
N SER A 42 41.00 -0.41 17.72
CA SER A 42 41.54 -1.71 17.31
C SER A 42 42.81 -1.48 16.49
N ASN A 43 43.91 -2.04 17.00
CA ASN A 43 45.25 -2.06 16.43
C ASN A 43 45.28 -2.39 14.93
N GLN A 44 45.70 -1.45 14.10
CA GLN A 44 46.49 -1.73 12.90
C GLN A 44 47.92 -1.22 13.13
N LYS A 45 48.84 -2.14 13.42
CA LYS A 45 50.28 -1.86 13.30
C LYS A 45 50.73 -2.18 11.88
N ARG A 46 51.12 -1.11 11.20
CA ARG A 46 52.01 -1.05 10.03
C ARG A 46 53.20 -2.02 10.17
N LYS A 47 53.61 -2.62 9.06
CA LYS A 47 54.99 -2.49 8.56
C LYS A 47 55.04 -2.73 7.06
N ALA A 48 55.42 -1.68 6.34
CA ALA A 48 55.89 -1.75 4.98
C ALA A 48 57.33 -2.29 4.96
N SER A 49 57.63 -3.17 4.01
CA SER A 49 58.97 -3.31 3.44
C SER A 49 58.85 -3.66 1.97
N ARG A 50 59.39 -2.76 1.15
CA ARG A 50 59.67 -2.90 -0.28
C ARG A 50 60.53 -4.15 -0.55
N SER A 51 60.29 -4.83 -1.66
CA SER A 51 61.21 -4.85 -2.82
C SER A 51 60.90 -6.01 -3.77
N ASP A 52 60.75 -5.63 -5.04
CA ASP A 52 61.18 -6.33 -6.26
C ASP A 52 60.57 -7.67 -6.74
N SER A 53 60.31 -7.61 -8.05
CA SER A 53 60.42 -8.65 -9.08
C SER A 53 59.24 -9.62 -9.29
N SER A 54 58.43 -9.31 -10.31
CA SER A 54 57.91 -10.27 -11.31
C SER A 54 59.03 -11.16 -11.86
N PRO A 55 58.82 -12.39 -12.41
CA PRO A 55 57.73 -12.69 -13.37
C PRO A 55 57.21 -14.16 -13.46
N LYS A 56 56.18 -14.38 -14.31
CA LYS A 56 55.93 -15.54 -15.23
C LYS A 56 55.96 -16.99 -14.63
N LEU A 57 54.96 -17.86 -14.83
CA LEU A 57 54.61 -18.57 -16.07
C LEU A 57 53.41 -19.51 -15.83
N ASN A 58 52.66 -19.79 -16.91
CA ASN A 58 51.54 -20.74 -17.09
C ASN A 58 51.96 -22.24 -16.95
N PRO A 59 51.22 -23.20 -17.56
CA PRO A 59 50.04 -23.95 -17.08
C PRO A 59 50.36 -25.48 -17.02
N GLU A 60 49.42 -26.35 -16.63
CA GLU A 60 49.18 -27.64 -17.34
C GLU A 60 48.09 -28.52 -16.69
N LYS A 61 47.56 -29.39 -17.54
CA LYS A 61 46.33 -30.20 -17.47
C LYS A 61 46.59 -31.62 -16.95
N TYR A 62 45.61 -32.19 -16.20
CA TYR A 62 45.02 -33.57 -16.19
C TYR A 62 45.96 -34.83 -16.21
N PRO A 63 45.61 -36.03 -15.65
CA PRO A 63 44.31 -36.72 -15.84
C PRO A 63 43.79 -37.74 -14.78
N VAL A 64 42.48 -38.02 -14.89
CA VAL A 64 41.71 -39.30 -14.84
C VAL A 64 42.33 -40.56 -14.18
N ARG A 65 41.61 -41.19 -13.23
CA ARG A 65 41.04 -42.58 -13.32
C ARG A 65 40.32 -43.04 -12.06
N SER A 66 39.49 -44.04 -12.27
CA SER A 66 38.30 -44.51 -11.56
C SER A 66 38.47 -45.91 -10.93
N ILE A 67 37.44 -46.31 -10.16
CA ILE A 67 36.95 -47.69 -9.85
C ILE A 67 37.45 -48.37 -8.55
N ASP A 68 36.50 -48.41 -7.60
CA ASP A 68 35.89 -49.55 -6.87
C ASP A 68 36.57 -50.50 -5.87
N GLU A 69 35.72 -50.85 -4.88
CA GLU A 69 35.60 -52.07 -4.05
C GLU A 69 36.67 -52.36 -2.98
N SER A 70 36.41 -53.04 -1.85
CA SER A 70 35.25 -53.32 -0.99
C SER A 70 35.78 -54.09 0.26
N CYS A 71 35.01 -54.06 1.37
CA CYS A 71 34.84 -55.13 2.38
C CYS A 71 35.95 -55.59 3.39
N ASN A 72 35.72 -55.20 4.67
CA ASN A 72 35.26 -56.03 5.81
C ASN A 72 36.23 -56.65 6.89
N SER A 73 35.71 -56.66 8.15
CA SER A 73 36.00 -57.51 9.35
C SER A 73 37.21 -57.19 10.29
N HIS A 74 37.30 -57.43 11.62
CA HIS A 74 36.40 -57.64 12.79
C HIS A 74 37.25 -57.74 14.11
N GLY A 75 36.63 -57.52 15.31
CA GLY A 75 36.99 -58.10 16.65
C GLY A 75 37.03 -57.11 17.84
N LYS A 76 36.81 -57.41 19.14
CA LYS A 76 36.10 -58.44 19.97
C LYS A 76 36.24 -58.07 21.49
N GLY A 77 35.32 -58.51 22.39
CA GLY A 77 35.47 -58.71 23.89
C GLY A 77 34.39 -58.04 24.79
N ASP A 78 33.40 -58.71 25.43
CA ASP A 78 33.29 -59.66 26.60
C ASP A 78 33.03 -58.94 27.97
N GLY A 79 32.14 -59.30 28.93
CA GLY A 79 31.26 -60.46 29.19
C GLY A 79 30.40 -60.28 30.50
N ALA A 80 29.54 -61.28 30.85
CA ALA A 80 28.36 -61.20 31.76
C ALA A 80 28.32 -62.21 32.96
N GLY A 81 27.26 -62.16 33.80
CA GLY A 81 26.66 -63.32 34.53
C GLY A 81 26.03 -63.03 35.94
N PRO A 82 25.26 -63.96 36.60
CA PRO A 82 24.18 -64.84 36.09
C PRO A 82 22.98 -65.19 37.07
N GLN A 83 21.94 -65.84 36.49
CA GLN A 83 21.08 -66.98 36.98
C GLN A 83 19.79 -66.89 37.87
N THR A 84 18.91 -67.87 37.58
CA THR A 84 17.46 -68.12 37.85
C THR A 84 17.14 -69.22 38.88
N MET A 85 15.90 -69.29 39.41
CA MET A 85 15.08 -70.52 39.64
C MET A 85 13.60 -70.19 40.03
N ALA A 86 12.67 -71.12 39.79
CA ALA A 86 11.20 -70.98 39.71
C ALA A 86 10.40 -71.46 40.96
N PHE A 87 9.09 -71.12 41.06
CA PHE A 87 7.95 -72.07 41.30
C PHE A 87 6.55 -71.39 41.49
N LYS A 88 5.54 -72.04 40.86
CA LYS A 88 4.11 -72.27 41.23
C LYS A 88 2.98 -71.23 41.01
N ALA A 89 1.83 -71.80 40.63
CA ALA A 89 0.58 -71.22 40.12
C ALA A 89 -0.58 -71.24 41.15
N PHE A 90 -1.56 -70.33 40.97
CA PHE A 90 -2.96 -70.33 41.45
C PHE A 90 -3.68 -69.31 40.52
N GLY A 91 -4.83 -69.53 39.86
CA GLY A 91 -6.08 -70.18 40.24
C GLY A 91 -7.19 -69.11 40.23
N SER A 92 -8.03 -69.05 39.19
CA SER A 92 -9.21 -68.16 39.12
C SER A 92 -10.41 -68.76 39.86
N PRO A 93 -11.37 -67.94 40.32
CA PRO A 93 -12.77 -68.28 40.03
C PRO A 93 -13.68 -67.10 39.63
N LYS A 94 -14.69 -67.46 38.85
CA LYS A 94 -15.79 -66.67 38.26
C LYS A 94 -16.79 -66.10 39.28
N LYS A 95 -17.47 -65.01 38.92
CA LYS A 95 -18.91 -64.82 39.22
C LYS A 95 -19.60 -63.89 38.21
N ASP A 96 -20.73 -64.37 37.68
CA ASP A 96 -21.59 -63.78 36.65
C ASP A 96 -22.41 -62.55 37.11
N LYS A 97 -22.71 -61.64 36.18
CA LYS A 97 -24.10 -61.18 35.85
C LYS A 97 -24.17 -60.20 34.66
N LYS A 98 -24.69 -60.75 33.55
CA LYS A 98 -25.66 -60.24 32.54
C LYS A 98 -25.80 -58.74 32.18
N GLU A 99 -25.70 -58.54 30.86
CA GLU A 99 -26.59 -57.82 29.91
C GLU A 99 -26.78 -56.29 30.02
N ALA A 100 -26.27 -55.57 29.00
CA ALA A 100 -27.11 -54.86 28.03
C ALA A 100 -26.31 -54.54 26.75
N GLN A 101 -26.73 -55.13 25.63
CA GLN A 101 -26.35 -54.74 24.26
C GLN A 101 -27.13 -53.48 23.85
N SER A 102 -26.47 -52.57 23.14
CA SER A 102 -27.11 -51.84 22.04
C SER A 102 -26.07 -51.44 21.01
N ASP A 103 -26.20 -52.05 19.84
CA ASP A 103 -25.47 -51.78 18.60
C ASP A 103 -25.47 -50.28 18.25
N PHE A 104 -24.28 -49.73 18.04
CA PHE A 104 -24.12 -48.62 17.10
C PHE A 104 -23.25 -49.11 15.95
N ARG A 105 -23.93 -49.32 14.82
CA ARG A 105 -23.33 -49.54 13.51
C ARG A 105 -22.24 -48.50 13.29
N ASP A 106 -21.05 -48.99 12.92
CA ASP A 106 -20.05 -48.20 12.21
C ASP A 106 -20.73 -47.61 10.97
N GLN A 107 -21.21 -46.37 11.07
CA GLN A 107 -21.33 -45.50 9.92
C GLN A 107 -19.91 -45.07 9.57
N GLN A 108 -19.26 -45.98 8.85
CA GLN A 108 -18.12 -45.68 8.00
C GLN A 108 -18.60 -44.63 7.00
N THR A 109 -18.51 -43.36 7.36
CA THR A 109 -18.65 -42.25 6.43
C THR A 109 -17.50 -42.36 5.46
N ASP A 110 -17.83 -42.85 4.28
CA ASP A 110 -17.01 -42.95 3.09
C ASP A 110 -16.24 -41.63 2.85
N PRO A 111 -14.91 -41.57 3.03
CA PRO A 111 -14.10 -40.41 2.69
C PRO A 111 -13.83 -40.45 1.18
N GLY A 112 -14.90 -40.33 0.39
CA GLY A 112 -14.88 -40.62 -1.04
C GLY A 112 -15.67 -39.62 -1.85
N LYS A 113 -15.07 -38.46 -2.16
CA LYS A 113 -15.20 -37.74 -3.45
C LYS A 113 -14.36 -36.47 -3.46
N ILE A 114 -13.07 -36.66 -3.61
CA ILE A 114 -12.14 -35.56 -3.85
C ILE A 114 -11.03 -36.22 -4.69
N HIS A 115 -11.17 -36.12 -6.02
CA HIS A 115 -10.19 -36.65 -6.98
C HIS A 115 -8.99 -35.66 -7.05
N ASP A 116 -8.38 -35.42 -5.89
CA ASP A 116 -7.98 -34.11 -5.33
C ASP A 116 -6.73 -33.41 -5.88
N ALA A 117 -6.12 -33.92 -6.94
CA ALA A 117 -4.81 -33.42 -7.37
C ALA A 117 -4.86 -32.49 -8.60
N SER A 118 -5.95 -32.48 -9.37
CA SER A 118 -5.97 -31.77 -10.66
C SER A 118 -5.96 -30.25 -10.49
N PHE A 119 -6.81 -29.69 -9.62
CA PHE A 119 -6.86 -28.25 -9.37
C PHE A 119 -5.56 -27.70 -8.77
N LEU A 120 -4.84 -28.51 -7.99
CA LEU A 120 -3.52 -28.16 -7.46
C LEU A 120 -2.46 -27.95 -8.56
N ASN A 121 -2.62 -28.58 -9.73
CA ASN A 121 -1.68 -28.45 -10.84
C ASN A 121 -1.82 -27.12 -11.59
N ALA A 122 -2.95 -26.43 -11.43
CA ALA A 122 -3.19 -25.09 -11.97
C ALA A 122 -2.50 -23.99 -11.16
N VAL A 123 -2.08 -24.29 -9.92
CA VAL A 123 -1.36 -23.37 -9.04
C VAL A 123 0.14 -23.48 -9.32
N VAL A 124 0.80 -22.33 -9.46
CA VAL A 124 2.22 -22.22 -9.79
C VAL A 124 2.93 -21.32 -8.78
N LYS A 125 4.21 -21.60 -8.57
CA LYS A 125 5.06 -20.76 -7.73
C LYS A 125 5.65 -19.63 -8.55
N VAL A 126 5.60 -18.41 -8.04
CA VAL A 126 6.20 -17.22 -8.65
C VAL A 126 7.53 -16.93 -7.97
N TYR A 127 8.54 -16.59 -8.78
CA TYR A 127 9.82 -16.06 -8.34
C TYR A 127 10.01 -14.71 -9.02
N CYS A 128 10.06 -13.64 -8.24
CA CYS A 128 10.26 -12.30 -8.77
C CYS A 128 11.57 -11.72 -8.24
N THR A 129 12.35 -11.14 -9.14
CA THR A 129 13.50 -10.31 -8.80
C THR A 129 13.06 -8.85 -8.84
N HIS A 130 13.16 -8.15 -7.72
CA HIS A 130 12.71 -6.78 -7.55
C HIS A 130 13.89 -5.81 -7.60
N THR A 131 13.71 -4.66 -8.23
CA THR A 131 14.69 -3.57 -8.21
C THR A 131 13.96 -2.22 -8.20
N ALA A 132 13.50 -1.85 -7.00
CA ALA A 132 12.83 -0.59 -6.74
C ALA A 132 13.76 0.61 -7.01
N PRO A 133 13.22 1.77 -7.40
CA PRO A 133 13.97 3.01 -7.34
C PRO A 133 14.29 3.37 -5.89
N ASP A 134 15.38 4.10 -5.71
CA ASP A 134 15.66 4.81 -4.46
C ASP A 134 14.96 6.16 -4.57
N TYR A 135 13.98 6.45 -3.70
CA TYR A 135 13.17 7.66 -3.80
C TYR A 135 13.91 8.89 -3.26
N SER A 136 14.79 8.69 -2.27
CA SER A 136 15.66 9.74 -1.72
C SER A 136 16.70 10.21 -2.73
N LEU A 137 17.26 9.26 -3.49
CA LEU A 137 18.24 9.45 -4.56
C LEU A 137 17.67 8.90 -5.89
N PRO A 138 16.73 9.61 -6.53
CA PRO A 138 15.90 9.13 -7.66
C PRO A 138 16.65 8.72 -8.94
N TRP A 139 17.95 9.06 -9.03
CA TRP A 139 18.84 8.57 -10.08
C TRP A 139 19.40 7.16 -9.83
N GLN A 140 19.21 6.61 -8.63
CA GLN A 140 19.67 5.28 -8.22
C GLN A 140 18.53 4.26 -8.18
N LYS A 141 18.93 3.02 -7.89
CA LYS A 141 18.03 1.91 -7.63
C LYS A 141 18.46 1.27 -6.32
N GLN A 142 17.50 0.83 -5.52
CA GLN A 142 17.76 0.08 -4.32
C GLN A 142 18.39 -1.29 -4.64
N ARG A 143 18.93 -1.93 -3.61
CA ARG A 143 19.56 -3.25 -3.75
C ARG A 143 18.56 -4.28 -4.24
N GLN A 144 18.92 -4.98 -5.32
CA GLN A 144 18.12 -6.08 -5.83
C GLN A 144 17.91 -7.18 -4.77
N PHE A 145 16.66 -7.63 -4.64
CA PHE A 145 16.30 -8.80 -3.85
C PHE A 145 15.33 -9.70 -4.62
N THR A 146 15.13 -10.92 -4.14
CA THR A 146 14.20 -11.89 -4.73
C THR A 146 13.13 -12.26 -3.71
N SER A 147 11.88 -12.31 -4.16
CA SER A 147 10.77 -12.82 -3.38
C SER A 147 10.12 -14.02 -4.09
N THR A 148 9.26 -14.73 -3.36
CA THR A 148 8.42 -15.77 -3.93
C THR A 148 6.97 -15.56 -3.54
N GLY A 149 6.06 -15.87 -4.46
CA GLY A 149 4.62 -15.83 -4.26
C GLY A 149 3.93 -16.99 -4.97
N SER A 150 2.62 -16.90 -5.10
CA SER A 150 1.79 -17.88 -5.80
C SER A 150 1.04 -17.23 -6.96
N ALA A 151 0.69 -18.02 -7.96
CA ALA A 151 -0.17 -17.63 -9.07
C ALA A 151 -1.00 -18.83 -9.52
N PHE A 152 -2.03 -18.61 -10.33
CA PHE A 152 -2.81 -19.71 -10.89
C PHE A 152 -3.35 -19.44 -12.29
N MET A 153 -3.60 -20.52 -13.02
CA MET A 153 -4.09 -20.50 -14.39
C MET A 153 -5.59 -20.16 -14.43
N ILE A 154 -5.96 -19.15 -15.24
CA ILE A 154 -7.36 -18.70 -15.40
C ILE A 154 -7.92 -18.91 -16.82
N GLY A 155 -7.13 -19.47 -17.72
CA GLY A 155 -7.47 -19.66 -19.13
C GLY A 155 -6.66 -18.75 -20.05
N ASP A 156 -6.78 -18.94 -21.36
CA ASP A 156 -6.20 -18.09 -22.42
C ASP A 156 -4.70 -17.78 -22.28
N GLY A 157 -3.91 -18.70 -21.73
CA GLY A 157 -2.46 -18.49 -21.53
C GLY A 157 -2.13 -17.42 -20.48
N LYS A 158 -3.07 -17.15 -19.55
CA LYS A 158 -2.94 -16.15 -18.50
C LYS A 158 -2.80 -16.80 -17.12
N LEU A 159 -1.95 -16.20 -16.29
CA LEU A 159 -1.83 -16.47 -14.86
C LEU A 159 -2.31 -15.25 -14.07
N LEU A 160 -3.04 -15.47 -12.99
CA LEU A 160 -3.43 -14.45 -12.03
C LEU A 160 -2.53 -14.54 -10.79
N THR A 161 -2.10 -13.39 -10.27
CA THR A 161 -1.32 -13.26 -9.03
C THR A 161 -1.60 -11.91 -8.37
N ASN A 162 -0.95 -11.60 -7.25
CA ASN A 162 -1.01 -10.27 -6.66
C ASN A 162 -0.06 -9.28 -7.34
N ALA A 163 -0.40 -7.99 -7.34
CA ALA A 163 0.45 -6.95 -7.91
C ALA A 163 1.76 -6.81 -7.11
N HIS A 164 1.70 -6.87 -5.78
CA HIS A 164 2.90 -6.78 -4.93
C HIS A 164 3.89 -7.94 -5.16
N CYS A 165 3.42 -9.12 -5.60
CA CYS A 165 4.29 -10.24 -5.93
C CYS A 165 5.20 -9.97 -7.13
N VAL A 166 4.85 -8.99 -7.97
CA VAL A 166 5.58 -8.61 -9.20
C VAL A 166 5.80 -7.09 -9.27
N GLU A 167 5.89 -6.44 -8.12
CA GLU A 167 6.19 -5.01 -8.03
C GLU A 167 7.66 -4.75 -8.41
N HIS A 168 7.95 -3.67 -9.15
CA HIS A 168 9.32 -3.31 -9.57
C HIS A 168 10.10 -4.49 -10.18
N ASP A 169 9.43 -5.32 -10.97
CA ASP A 169 9.98 -6.56 -11.51
C ASP A 169 11.09 -6.31 -12.54
N THR A 170 12.26 -6.90 -12.29
CA THR A 170 13.36 -7.00 -13.26
C THR A 170 13.28 -8.33 -14.02
N GLN A 171 12.80 -9.38 -13.35
CA GLN A 171 12.58 -10.70 -13.93
C GLN A 171 11.52 -11.45 -13.13
N VAL A 172 10.51 -11.98 -13.83
CA VAL A 172 9.52 -12.90 -13.26
C VAL A 172 9.72 -14.30 -13.84
N LYS A 173 9.71 -15.30 -12.97
CA LYS A 173 9.74 -16.72 -13.34
C LYS A 173 8.64 -17.47 -12.62
N VAL A 174 8.11 -18.50 -13.26
CA VAL A 174 7.09 -19.39 -12.68
C VAL A 174 7.51 -20.85 -12.75
N LYS A 175 7.08 -21.65 -11.77
CA LYS A 175 7.36 -23.08 -11.66
C LYS A 175 6.05 -23.84 -11.44
N ARG A 176 5.75 -24.82 -12.31
CA ARG A 176 4.60 -25.71 -12.15
C ARG A 176 4.84 -26.70 -11.02
N ARG A 177 3.75 -27.21 -10.44
CA ARG A 177 3.82 -28.34 -9.51
C ARG A 177 4.40 -29.57 -10.23
N GLY A 178 5.38 -30.21 -9.61
CA GLY A 178 6.00 -31.45 -10.12
C GLY A 178 6.94 -31.26 -11.32
N ASP A 179 7.26 -30.02 -11.70
CA ASP A 179 8.27 -29.70 -12.72
C ASP A 179 9.39 -28.89 -12.08
N ASP A 180 10.65 -29.28 -12.27
CA ASP A 180 11.81 -28.54 -11.77
C ASP A 180 12.19 -27.31 -12.60
N ARG A 181 11.70 -27.25 -13.84
CA ARG A 181 11.98 -26.15 -14.75
C ARG A 181 11.23 -24.88 -14.31
N LYS A 182 11.99 -23.78 -14.28
CA LYS A 182 11.44 -22.42 -14.16
C LYS A 182 11.25 -21.84 -15.55
N TYR A 183 10.08 -21.26 -15.81
CA TYR A 183 9.73 -20.61 -17.06
C TYR A 183 9.72 -19.11 -16.86
N VAL A 184 10.15 -18.34 -17.85
CA VAL A 184 10.08 -16.88 -17.80
C VAL A 184 8.64 -16.46 -18.01
N ALA A 185 8.16 -15.56 -17.15
CA ALA A 185 6.86 -14.93 -17.28
C ALA A 185 7.04 -13.42 -17.52
N LYS A 186 6.05 -12.81 -18.17
CA LYS A 186 5.97 -11.35 -18.38
C LYS A 186 4.70 -10.83 -17.73
N VAL A 187 4.79 -9.67 -17.09
CA VAL A 187 3.63 -8.95 -16.56
C VAL A 187 2.87 -8.30 -17.72
N LEU A 188 1.60 -8.68 -17.90
CA LEU A 188 0.73 -8.11 -18.94
C LEU A 188 0.08 -6.80 -18.46
N VAL A 189 -0.43 -6.80 -17.24
CA VAL A 189 -1.14 -5.68 -16.62
C VAL A 189 -1.14 -5.83 -15.10
N ARG A 190 -1.12 -4.71 -14.37
CA ARG A 190 -1.22 -4.64 -12.92
C ARG A 190 -2.29 -3.64 -12.52
N GLY A 191 -3.12 -4.01 -11.55
CA GLY A 191 -4.01 -3.12 -10.82
C GLY A 191 -3.50 -2.99 -9.41
N VAL A 192 -2.84 -1.87 -9.11
CA VAL A 192 -2.16 -1.64 -7.83
C VAL A 192 -3.19 -1.44 -6.70
N ASP A 193 -4.24 -0.66 -6.99
CA ASP A 193 -5.36 -0.39 -6.09
C ASP A 193 -6.14 -1.64 -5.64
N CYS A 194 -6.25 -2.65 -6.50
CA CYS A 194 -6.87 -3.94 -6.18
C CYS A 194 -5.88 -5.08 -5.93
N ASP A 195 -4.58 -4.81 -5.96
CA ASP A 195 -3.51 -5.79 -5.77
C ASP A 195 -3.63 -7.05 -6.66
N ILE A 196 -3.92 -6.88 -7.96
CA ILE A 196 -4.01 -7.96 -8.95
C ILE A 196 -3.01 -7.73 -10.08
N ALA A 197 -2.36 -8.80 -10.55
CA ALA A 197 -1.58 -8.79 -11.77
C ALA A 197 -1.88 -9.99 -12.68
N LEU A 198 -1.80 -9.76 -13.98
CA LEU A 198 -1.83 -10.82 -15.00
C LEU A 198 -0.43 -11.07 -15.54
N LEU A 199 -0.07 -12.35 -15.64
CA LEU A 199 1.18 -12.79 -16.25
C LEU A 199 0.90 -13.65 -17.49
N SER A 200 1.81 -13.58 -18.45
CA SER A 200 1.88 -14.49 -19.60
C SER A 200 3.15 -15.32 -19.57
N VAL A 201 3.10 -16.54 -20.09
CA VAL A 201 4.26 -17.42 -20.29
C VAL A 201 4.29 -17.85 -21.74
N GLU A 202 5.41 -17.59 -22.43
CA GLU A 202 5.55 -17.86 -23.88
C GLU A 202 5.79 -19.34 -24.20
N SER A 203 6.27 -20.13 -23.24
CA SER A 203 6.65 -21.52 -23.49
C SER A 203 5.42 -22.43 -23.54
N GLU A 204 5.18 -23.07 -24.69
CA GLU A 204 4.12 -24.07 -24.87
C GLU A 204 4.25 -25.27 -23.91
N ASP A 205 5.48 -25.65 -23.54
CA ASP A 205 5.73 -26.72 -22.56
C ASP A 205 5.08 -26.42 -21.20
N PHE A 206 5.05 -25.15 -20.80
CA PHE A 206 4.40 -24.73 -19.57
C PHE A 206 2.88 -24.95 -19.63
N TRP A 207 2.25 -24.75 -20.79
CA TRP A 207 0.80 -24.89 -20.95
C TRP A 207 0.35 -26.31 -21.31
N LYS A 208 1.29 -27.22 -21.61
CA LYS A 208 0.96 -28.61 -21.95
C LYS A 208 0.25 -29.32 -20.80
N GLY A 209 -0.99 -29.77 -21.06
CA GLY A 209 -1.84 -30.43 -20.08
C GLY A 209 -2.30 -29.50 -18.95
N ALA A 210 -2.31 -28.18 -19.18
CA ALA A 210 -2.84 -27.22 -18.23
C ALA A 210 -4.38 -27.29 -18.20
N GLU A 211 -4.95 -27.36 -17.00
CA GLU A 211 -6.38 -27.27 -16.75
C GLU A 211 -6.63 -26.00 -15.93
N PRO A 212 -7.10 -24.90 -16.56
CA PRO A 212 -7.31 -23.64 -15.85
C PRO A 212 -8.47 -23.73 -14.85
N LEU A 213 -8.40 -22.89 -13.83
CA LEU A 213 -9.44 -22.80 -12.80
C LEU A 213 -10.64 -22.00 -13.30
N ARG A 214 -11.83 -22.41 -12.88
CA ARG A 214 -13.06 -21.62 -13.08
C ARG A 214 -13.27 -20.70 -11.87
N LEU A 215 -13.65 -19.46 -12.15
CA LEU A 215 -14.05 -18.52 -11.11
C LEU A 215 -15.47 -18.86 -10.64
N GLY A 216 -15.65 -18.98 -9.33
CA GLY A 216 -16.93 -19.19 -8.66
C GLY A 216 -17.63 -17.88 -8.30
N HIS A 217 -18.79 -18.00 -7.67
CA HIS A 217 -19.54 -16.86 -7.15
C HIS A 217 -19.02 -16.41 -5.78
N LEU A 218 -19.47 -15.22 -5.34
CA LEU A 218 -19.17 -14.72 -4.01
C LEU A 218 -19.76 -15.67 -2.94
N PRO A 219 -18.95 -16.15 -1.97
CA PRO A 219 -19.40 -17.11 -0.97
C PRO A 219 -20.32 -16.47 0.09
N ARG A 220 -20.94 -17.29 0.92
CA ARG A 220 -21.67 -16.90 2.12
C ARG A 220 -20.79 -17.06 3.36
N LEU A 221 -21.19 -16.40 4.44
CA LEU A 221 -20.54 -16.62 5.74
C LEU A 221 -20.66 -18.10 6.11
N GLN A 222 -19.62 -18.63 6.75
CA GLN A 222 -19.48 -20.04 7.15
C GLN A 222 -19.23 -21.03 6.00
N ASP A 223 -19.23 -20.60 4.74
CA ASP A 223 -18.83 -21.47 3.63
C ASP A 223 -17.38 -21.92 3.82
N SER A 224 -17.12 -23.21 3.57
CA SER A 224 -15.79 -23.80 3.61
C SER A 224 -14.90 -23.20 2.53
N VAL A 225 -13.68 -22.85 2.90
CA VAL A 225 -12.67 -22.29 2.00
C VAL A 225 -11.35 -23.02 2.16
N THR A 226 -10.71 -23.31 1.03
CA THR A 226 -9.37 -23.90 0.98
C THR A 226 -8.44 -22.98 0.21
N VAL A 227 -7.40 -22.45 0.86
CA VAL A 227 -6.35 -21.65 0.23
C VAL A 227 -5.20 -22.55 -0.18
N VAL A 228 -4.72 -22.36 -1.40
CA VAL A 228 -3.62 -23.16 -1.96
C VAL A 228 -2.53 -22.21 -2.45
N GLY A 229 -1.28 -22.49 -2.06
CA GLY A 229 -0.15 -21.66 -2.43
C GLY A 229 1.19 -22.30 -2.11
N TYR A 230 2.25 -21.51 -2.23
CA TYR A 230 3.64 -21.90 -1.95
C TYR A 230 4.22 -21.06 -0.84
N PRO A 231 4.34 -21.58 0.40
CA PRO A 231 4.86 -20.81 1.52
C PRO A 231 6.33 -20.47 1.31
N LEU A 232 6.77 -19.39 1.96
CA LEU A 232 8.16 -18.95 1.91
C LEU A 232 9.12 -20.08 2.34
N GLY A 233 10.21 -20.25 1.60
CA GLY A 233 11.27 -21.22 1.91
C GLY A 233 11.05 -22.67 1.43
N GLY A 234 9.83 -23.05 1.04
CA GLY A 234 9.53 -24.40 0.51
C GLY A 234 9.15 -24.38 -0.97
N ASP A 235 9.56 -25.39 -1.75
CA ASP A 235 9.13 -25.57 -3.16
C ASP A 235 7.90 -26.49 -3.31
N THR A 236 7.37 -26.96 -2.19
CA THR A 236 6.15 -27.79 -2.14
C THR A 236 4.92 -26.93 -1.95
N ILE A 237 3.82 -27.36 -2.57
CA ILE A 237 2.51 -26.72 -2.40
C ILE A 237 2.01 -26.92 -0.96
N SER A 238 1.36 -25.89 -0.42
CA SER A 238 0.69 -25.89 0.88
C SER A 238 -0.79 -25.65 0.69
N VAL A 239 -1.58 -26.24 1.58
CA VAL A 239 -3.03 -26.15 1.60
C VAL A 239 -3.46 -25.79 3.01
N THR A 240 -4.22 -24.72 3.17
CA THR A 240 -4.86 -24.34 4.44
C THR A 240 -6.37 -24.29 4.24
N LYS A 241 -7.11 -24.82 5.22
CA LYS A 241 -8.58 -24.90 5.16
C LYS A 241 -9.16 -24.11 6.34
N GLY A 242 -10.28 -23.44 6.07
CA GLY A 242 -11.03 -22.67 7.04
C GLY A 242 -12.45 -22.43 6.52
N VAL A 243 -13.07 -21.37 7.01
CA VAL A 243 -14.38 -20.88 6.58
C VAL A 243 -14.32 -19.38 6.28
N VAL A 244 -15.34 -18.90 5.57
CA VAL A 244 -15.56 -17.47 5.37
C VAL A 244 -16.12 -16.85 6.65
N SER A 245 -15.29 -16.03 7.31
CA SER A 245 -15.59 -15.40 8.60
C SER A 245 -16.32 -14.06 8.45
N ARG A 246 -16.00 -13.29 7.40
CA ARG A 246 -16.62 -11.98 7.14
C ARG A 246 -16.56 -11.61 5.67
N ILE A 247 -17.51 -10.82 5.21
CA ILE A 247 -17.47 -10.14 3.91
C ILE A 247 -17.72 -8.67 4.18
N GLU A 248 -16.74 -7.82 3.90
CA GLU A 248 -16.81 -6.39 4.20
C GLU A 248 -16.04 -5.59 3.15
N VAL A 249 -16.24 -4.27 3.13
CA VAL A 249 -15.36 -3.38 2.36
C VAL A 249 -14.10 -3.15 3.19
N THR A 250 -12.96 -3.54 2.66
CA THR A 250 -11.65 -3.46 3.33
C THR A 250 -10.72 -2.54 2.55
N SER A 251 -9.82 -1.88 3.27
CA SER A 251 -8.72 -1.15 2.65
C SER A 251 -7.64 -2.11 2.16
N TYR A 252 -7.30 -2.02 0.88
CA TYR A 252 -6.23 -2.80 0.27
C TYR A 252 -4.91 -2.07 0.54
N ALA A 253 -4.08 -2.62 1.42
CA ALA A 253 -2.92 -1.93 2.01
C ALA A 253 -1.95 -1.31 0.99
N HIS A 254 -1.74 -1.98 -0.14
CA HIS A 254 -0.80 -1.53 -1.20
C HIS A 254 -1.47 -0.60 -2.23
N GLY A 255 -2.79 -0.45 -2.15
CA GLY A 255 -3.62 0.13 -3.20
C GLY A 255 -4.41 1.39 -2.84
N SER A 256 -4.46 1.74 -1.54
CA SER A 256 -5.17 2.91 -1.00
C SER A 256 -6.65 3.02 -1.44
N SER A 257 -7.24 1.89 -1.80
CA SER A 257 -8.62 1.78 -2.25
C SER A 257 -9.40 0.80 -1.38
N ASP A 258 -10.66 1.16 -1.16
CA ASP A 258 -11.59 0.38 -0.35
C ASP A 258 -12.49 -0.45 -1.25
N LEU A 259 -12.20 -1.75 -1.33
CA LEU A 259 -12.91 -2.70 -2.19
C LEU A 259 -13.52 -3.82 -1.34
N LEU A 260 -14.40 -4.61 -1.96
CA LEU A 260 -14.95 -5.79 -1.30
C LEU A 260 -13.81 -6.75 -0.96
N GLY A 261 -13.80 -7.26 0.27
CA GLY A 261 -12.86 -8.27 0.75
C GLY A 261 -13.59 -9.41 1.43
N ILE A 262 -13.04 -10.61 1.34
CA ILE A 262 -13.49 -11.78 2.09
C ILE A 262 -12.46 -12.04 3.18
N GLN A 263 -12.91 -12.09 4.43
CA GLN A 263 -12.10 -12.53 5.56
C GLN A 263 -12.32 -14.02 5.78
N ILE A 264 -11.24 -14.75 6.01
CA ILE A 264 -11.25 -16.18 6.30
C ILE A 264 -10.47 -16.47 7.60
N ASP A 265 -10.78 -17.57 8.27
CA ASP A 265 -10.02 -18.04 9.44
C ASP A 265 -8.89 -19.03 9.10
N ALA A 266 -8.71 -19.33 7.81
CA ALA A 266 -7.56 -20.09 7.35
C ALA A 266 -6.30 -19.22 7.40
N ALA A 267 -5.22 -19.76 7.96
CA ALA A 267 -3.93 -19.08 7.98
C ALA A 267 -3.42 -18.83 6.54
N ILE A 268 -3.02 -17.59 6.27
CA ILE A 268 -2.32 -17.18 5.05
C ILE A 268 -0.91 -16.78 5.45
N ASN A 269 0.07 -17.57 5.03
CA ASN A 269 1.48 -17.30 5.27
C ASN A 269 2.10 -16.55 4.07
N PRO A 270 3.18 -15.78 4.28
CA PRO A 270 3.95 -15.21 3.18
C PRO A 270 4.32 -16.28 2.14
N GLY A 271 4.12 -15.96 0.86
CA GLY A 271 4.28 -16.86 -0.28
C GLY A 271 2.98 -17.48 -0.78
N ASN A 272 1.96 -17.66 0.06
CA ASN A 272 0.62 -18.09 -0.39
C ASN A 272 -0.14 -16.97 -1.11
N SER A 273 0.22 -15.70 -0.86
CA SER A 273 -0.31 -14.55 -1.58
C SER A 273 -0.21 -14.74 -3.09
N GLY A 274 -1.30 -14.44 -3.78
CA GLY A 274 -1.48 -14.60 -5.22
C GLY A 274 -2.02 -15.98 -5.61
N GLY A 275 -2.10 -16.92 -4.67
CA GLY A 275 -2.71 -18.23 -4.87
C GLY A 275 -4.25 -18.18 -4.81
N PRO A 276 -4.95 -19.20 -5.32
CA PRO A 276 -6.41 -19.25 -5.30
C PRO A 276 -6.96 -19.67 -3.93
N ALA A 277 -8.14 -19.15 -3.60
CA ALA A 277 -9.02 -19.66 -2.56
C ALA A 277 -10.18 -20.42 -3.21
N PHE A 278 -10.46 -21.64 -2.76
CA PHE A 278 -11.46 -22.54 -3.35
C PHE A 278 -12.68 -22.75 -2.46
N ASN A 279 -13.85 -22.94 -3.08
CA ASN A 279 -15.00 -23.56 -2.43
C ASN A 279 -14.89 -25.11 -2.45
N ASP A 280 -15.81 -25.80 -1.78
CA ASP A 280 -15.86 -27.27 -1.75
C ASP A 280 -16.16 -27.91 -3.13
N GLN A 281 -16.59 -27.12 -4.12
CA GLN A 281 -16.84 -27.55 -5.50
C GLN A 281 -15.59 -27.45 -6.39
N GLY A 282 -14.46 -26.93 -5.86
CA GLY A 282 -13.22 -26.75 -6.61
C GLY A 282 -13.22 -25.51 -7.52
N GLU A 283 -14.14 -24.57 -7.31
CA GLU A 283 -14.15 -23.27 -8.00
C GLU A 283 -13.38 -22.24 -7.20
N CYS A 284 -12.63 -21.38 -7.90
CA CYS A 284 -11.87 -20.31 -7.28
C CYS A 284 -12.81 -19.16 -6.87
N ILE A 285 -12.94 -18.89 -5.58
CA ILE A 285 -13.76 -17.80 -5.02
C ILE A 285 -12.96 -16.50 -4.83
N GLY A 286 -11.66 -16.51 -5.10
CA GLY A 286 -10.83 -15.31 -5.06
C GLY A 286 -9.33 -15.58 -4.97
N VAL A 287 -8.56 -14.51 -4.81
CA VAL A 287 -7.10 -14.53 -4.69
C VAL A 287 -6.71 -14.31 -3.24
N ALA A 288 -5.94 -15.21 -2.64
CA ALA A 288 -5.39 -15.02 -1.30
C ALA A 288 -4.47 -13.79 -1.29
N PHE A 289 -4.67 -12.88 -0.35
CA PHE A 289 -3.78 -11.74 -0.15
C PHE A 289 -3.60 -11.49 1.34
N GLN A 290 -2.38 -11.13 1.73
CA GLN A 290 -2.06 -10.83 3.11
C GLN A 290 -2.13 -9.32 3.32
N VAL A 291 -2.99 -8.87 4.23
CA VAL A 291 -2.93 -7.51 4.77
C VAL A 291 -1.93 -7.51 5.91
N TYR A 292 -0.98 -6.58 5.89
CA TYR A 292 -0.09 -6.33 7.03
C TYR A 292 -0.95 -5.91 8.23
N ARG A 293 -1.10 -6.78 9.24
CA ARG A 293 -1.72 -6.42 10.52
C ARG A 293 -0.94 -6.98 11.70
N SER A 294 -0.98 -6.21 12.77
CA SER A 294 -0.32 -6.33 14.08
C SER A 294 0.03 -7.74 14.53
N GLU A 295 1.17 -7.87 15.22
CA GLU A 295 1.65 -9.09 15.91
C GLU A 295 0.61 -9.72 16.87
N GLU A 296 -0.45 -8.99 17.22
CA GLU A 296 -1.51 -9.40 18.15
C GLU A 296 -2.70 -10.16 17.49
N THR A 297 -2.77 -10.25 16.16
CA THR A 297 -3.89 -10.94 15.47
C THR A 297 -3.44 -12.22 14.77
N GLU A 298 -3.71 -13.38 15.38
CA GLU A 298 -3.49 -14.69 14.75
C GLU A 298 -4.68 -15.12 13.88
N ASN A 299 -4.41 -15.86 12.80
CA ASN A 299 -5.40 -16.57 11.96
C ASN A 299 -6.48 -15.71 11.26
N ILE A 300 -6.14 -14.50 10.82
CA ILE A 300 -7.01 -13.72 9.94
C ILE A 300 -6.39 -13.66 8.54
N GLY A 301 -7.02 -14.37 7.59
CA GLY A 301 -6.67 -14.31 6.17
C GLY A 301 -7.63 -13.39 5.41
N TYR A 302 -7.15 -12.78 4.32
CA TYR A 302 -7.97 -12.03 3.39
C TYR A 302 -7.92 -12.62 1.98
N VAL A 303 -9.04 -12.52 1.27
CA VAL A 303 -9.20 -12.99 -0.11
C VAL A 303 -9.84 -11.90 -0.95
N ILE A 304 -9.21 -11.59 -2.08
CA ILE A 304 -9.72 -10.69 -3.11
C ILE A 304 -10.84 -11.45 -3.85
N PRO A 305 -12.12 -11.05 -3.71
CA PRO A 305 -13.25 -11.82 -4.21
C PRO A 305 -13.28 -11.85 -5.74
N THR A 306 -13.93 -12.88 -6.29
CA THR A 306 -14.13 -13.00 -7.74
C THR A 306 -14.82 -11.80 -8.37
N THR A 307 -15.64 -11.04 -7.65
CA THR A 307 -16.25 -9.82 -8.21
C THR A 307 -15.21 -8.73 -8.51
N VAL A 308 -14.17 -8.59 -7.67
CA VAL A 308 -13.05 -7.66 -7.89
C VAL A 308 -12.15 -8.20 -9.01
N VAL A 309 -11.89 -9.50 -9.03
CA VAL A 309 -11.14 -10.14 -10.13
C VAL A 309 -11.86 -9.95 -11.47
N SER A 310 -13.17 -10.22 -11.54
CA SER A 310 -13.96 -10.07 -12.77
C SER A 310 -14.03 -8.62 -13.26
N HIS A 311 -14.12 -7.65 -12.34
CA HIS A 311 -14.05 -6.24 -12.70
C HIS A 311 -12.70 -5.91 -13.34
N PHE A 312 -11.59 -6.28 -12.69
CA PHE A 312 -10.23 -6.09 -13.22
C PHE A 312 -10.04 -6.73 -14.61
N LEU A 313 -10.47 -7.98 -14.78
CA LEU A 313 -10.36 -8.68 -16.07
C LEU A 313 -11.18 -7.99 -17.16
N THR A 314 -12.42 -7.62 -16.85
CA THR A 314 -13.33 -6.93 -17.79
C THR A 314 -12.79 -5.56 -18.18
N ASP A 315 -12.22 -4.81 -17.24
CA ASP A 315 -11.59 -3.51 -17.49
C ASP A 315 -10.43 -3.65 -18.47
N TYR A 316 -9.52 -4.59 -18.20
CA TYR A 316 -8.39 -4.87 -19.09
C TYR A 316 -8.85 -5.32 -20.48
N GLU A 317 -9.86 -6.19 -20.58
CA GLU A 317 -10.39 -6.67 -21.86
C GLU A 317 -11.02 -5.56 -22.70
N ARG A 318 -11.72 -4.61 -22.05
CA ARG A 318 -12.36 -3.48 -22.75
C ARG A 318 -11.35 -2.44 -23.23
N ASN A 319 -10.33 -2.17 -22.43
CA ASN A 319 -9.48 -1.00 -22.60
C ASN A 319 -8.06 -1.33 -23.08
N GLY A 320 -7.65 -2.60 -23.04
CA GLY A 320 -6.27 -3.04 -23.32
C GLY A 320 -5.26 -2.60 -22.26
N LYS A 321 -5.73 -1.96 -21.17
CA LYS A 321 -4.96 -1.46 -20.03
C LYS A 321 -5.87 -1.39 -18.81
N TYR A 322 -5.28 -1.28 -17.63
CA TYR A 322 -6.03 -1.04 -16.41
C TYR A 322 -6.42 0.44 -16.27
N THR A 323 -7.67 0.70 -15.90
CA THR A 323 -8.24 2.05 -15.74
C THR A 323 -8.63 2.39 -14.30
N GLY A 324 -8.55 1.43 -13.37
CA GLY A 324 -8.76 1.67 -11.94
C GLY A 324 -10.20 1.58 -11.47
N TYR A 325 -10.37 1.49 -10.15
CA TYR A 325 -11.69 1.59 -9.52
C TYR A 325 -12.12 3.05 -9.38
N PRO A 326 -13.35 3.40 -9.76
CA PRO A 326 -13.81 4.77 -9.65
C PRO A 326 -14.19 5.12 -8.21
N CYS A 327 -14.19 6.41 -7.91
CA CYS A 327 -14.70 6.98 -6.67
C CYS A 327 -15.70 8.10 -6.96
N LEU A 328 -16.52 8.44 -5.96
CA LEU A 328 -17.45 9.57 -6.06
C LEU A 328 -16.78 10.93 -5.79
N GLY A 329 -15.61 10.95 -5.14
CA GLY A 329 -14.89 12.18 -4.81
C GLY A 329 -15.58 13.03 -3.75
N VAL A 330 -16.20 12.41 -2.73
CA VAL A 330 -16.88 13.11 -1.64
C VAL A 330 -16.46 12.59 -0.27
N LEU A 331 -16.37 13.50 0.70
CA LEU A 331 -16.24 13.18 2.11
C LEU A 331 -17.63 13.18 2.77
N LEU A 332 -17.95 12.13 3.51
CA LEU A 332 -19.29 11.88 4.04
C LEU A 332 -19.31 11.88 5.57
N GLN A 333 -20.39 12.39 6.15
CA GLN A 333 -20.71 12.32 7.57
C GLN A 333 -22.01 11.52 7.78
N LYS A 334 -21.99 10.61 8.75
CA LYS A 334 -23.16 9.82 9.14
C LYS A 334 -24.23 10.68 9.83
N LEU A 335 -25.47 10.23 9.74
CA LEU A 335 -26.65 10.96 10.23
C LEU A 335 -27.39 10.20 11.35
N GLU A 336 -26.68 9.59 12.30
CA GLU A 336 -27.27 8.88 13.46
C GLU A 336 -28.09 9.80 14.38
N ASN A 337 -27.64 11.03 14.55
CA ASN A 337 -28.23 11.98 15.48
C ASN A 337 -29.59 12.52 14.95
N PRO A 338 -30.71 12.35 15.69
CA PRO A 338 -32.02 12.83 15.25
C PRO A 338 -32.11 14.35 15.04
N ALA A 339 -31.48 15.15 15.89
CA ALA A 339 -31.50 16.61 15.77
C ALA A 339 -30.76 17.08 14.51
N LEU A 340 -29.66 16.40 14.13
CA LEU A 340 -28.96 16.67 12.88
C LEU A 340 -29.86 16.40 11.65
N ARG A 341 -30.61 15.28 11.66
CA ARG A 341 -31.56 14.95 10.59
C ARG A 341 -32.71 15.96 10.50
N GLU A 342 -33.30 16.33 11.63
CA GLU A 342 -34.38 17.31 11.69
C GLU A 342 -33.93 18.68 11.17
N CYS A 343 -32.75 19.13 11.58
CA CYS A 343 -32.14 20.38 11.10
C CYS A 343 -31.93 20.37 9.57
N LEU A 344 -31.50 19.25 9.02
CA LEU A 344 -31.28 19.06 7.57
C LEU A 344 -32.56 18.72 6.80
N LYS A 345 -33.71 18.61 7.49
CA LYS A 345 -35.02 18.23 6.94
C LYS A 345 -35.01 16.85 6.26
N VAL A 346 -34.26 15.91 6.81
CA VAL A 346 -34.26 14.51 6.34
C VAL A 346 -35.46 13.79 6.96
N PRO A 347 -36.39 13.26 6.15
CA PRO A 347 -37.68 12.76 6.63
C PRO A 347 -37.59 11.44 7.41
N THR A 348 -36.60 10.61 7.10
CA THR A 348 -36.43 9.25 7.63
C THR A 348 -35.02 9.04 8.18
N ASN A 349 -34.73 7.86 8.73
CA ASN A 349 -33.42 7.45 9.22
C ASN A 349 -32.47 7.02 8.08
N GLU A 350 -32.35 7.87 7.07
CA GLU A 350 -31.58 7.60 5.85
C GLU A 350 -30.59 8.73 5.53
N GLY A 351 -29.67 8.41 4.65
CA GLY A 351 -28.76 9.32 4.02
C GLY A 351 -27.49 9.65 4.79
N VAL A 352 -26.56 10.24 4.06
CA VAL A 352 -25.25 10.69 4.54
C VAL A 352 -24.97 12.10 4.05
N LEU A 353 -24.40 12.93 4.91
CA LEU A 353 -24.14 14.34 4.66
C LEU A 353 -22.82 14.52 3.91
N VAL A 354 -22.84 15.29 2.82
CA VAL A 354 -21.66 15.71 2.07
C VAL A 354 -20.95 16.82 2.84
N ARG A 355 -19.73 16.52 3.30
CA ARG A 355 -18.86 17.43 4.06
C ARG A 355 -17.89 18.21 3.20
N ARG A 356 -17.38 17.57 2.16
CA ARG A 356 -16.39 18.13 1.23
C ARG A 356 -16.51 17.39 -0.10
N VAL A 357 -16.22 18.08 -1.19
CA VAL A 357 -16.17 17.49 -2.53
C VAL A 357 -14.76 17.72 -3.11
N GLU A 358 -14.18 16.69 -3.71
CA GLU A 358 -12.86 16.77 -4.32
C GLU A 358 -12.93 17.62 -5.60
N PRO A 359 -12.12 18.69 -5.75
CA PRO A 359 -12.20 19.60 -6.89
C PRO A 359 -12.04 18.91 -8.26
N THR A 360 -11.19 17.90 -8.32
CA THR A 360 -10.86 17.14 -9.55
C THR A 360 -11.92 16.11 -9.95
N SER A 361 -12.92 15.86 -9.10
CA SER A 361 -14.03 14.96 -9.37
C SER A 361 -15.14 15.65 -10.16
N ASP A 362 -15.98 14.88 -10.85
CA ASP A 362 -17.17 15.44 -11.52
C ASP A 362 -18.24 15.90 -10.51
N ALA A 363 -18.25 15.29 -9.32
CA ALA A 363 -19.15 15.64 -8.23
C ALA A 363 -19.04 17.12 -7.83
N SER A 364 -17.87 17.76 -7.98
CA SER A 364 -17.68 19.19 -7.62
C SER A 364 -18.54 20.14 -8.43
N LYS A 365 -19.00 19.72 -9.62
CA LYS A 365 -19.88 20.50 -10.50
C LYS A 365 -21.37 20.34 -10.14
N VAL A 366 -21.71 19.31 -9.36
CA VAL A 366 -23.08 18.82 -9.19
C VAL A 366 -23.50 18.83 -7.72
N LEU A 367 -22.72 18.19 -6.86
CA LEU A 367 -22.91 18.11 -5.43
C LEU A 367 -22.31 19.33 -4.71
N LYS A 368 -22.85 19.63 -3.54
CA LYS A 368 -22.43 20.75 -2.69
C LYS A 368 -22.30 20.28 -1.24
N GLU A 369 -21.46 20.99 -0.49
CA GLU A 369 -21.42 20.84 0.96
C GLU A 369 -22.80 21.12 1.55
N GLY A 370 -23.23 20.27 2.48
CA GLY A 370 -24.58 20.34 3.06
C GLY A 370 -25.63 19.48 2.35
N ASP A 371 -25.35 18.92 1.17
CA ASP A 371 -26.24 17.95 0.54
C ASP A 371 -26.31 16.66 1.36
N VAL A 372 -27.48 16.03 1.40
CA VAL A 372 -27.63 14.69 1.96
C VAL A 372 -27.89 13.71 0.81
N ILE A 373 -26.98 12.76 0.60
CA ILE A 373 -27.18 11.67 -0.37
C ILE A 373 -28.10 10.63 0.26
N VAL A 374 -29.27 10.40 -0.34
CA VAL A 374 -30.29 9.46 0.15
C VAL A 374 -30.42 8.21 -0.70
N SER A 375 -30.03 8.27 -1.98
CA SER A 375 -29.98 7.07 -2.84
C SER A 375 -28.87 7.13 -3.87
N PHE A 376 -28.46 5.96 -4.35
CA PHE A 376 -27.50 5.76 -5.44
C PHE A 376 -28.03 4.66 -6.36
N ASP A 377 -28.23 4.97 -7.64
CA ASP A 377 -28.89 4.11 -8.62
C ASP A 377 -30.17 3.47 -8.05
N ASP A 378 -31.03 4.33 -7.48
CA ASP A 378 -32.29 4.00 -6.80
C ASP A 378 -32.17 3.08 -5.55
N LEU A 379 -30.96 2.73 -5.10
CA LEU A 379 -30.73 2.05 -3.83
C LEU A 379 -30.62 3.04 -2.68
N HIS A 380 -31.46 2.88 -1.66
CA HIS A 380 -31.48 3.75 -0.49
C HIS A 380 -30.22 3.59 0.37
N VAL A 381 -29.62 4.72 0.73
CA VAL A 381 -28.48 4.81 1.65
C VAL A 381 -29.01 5.04 3.05
N GLY A 382 -28.67 4.18 4.00
CA GLY A 382 -29.04 4.35 5.42
C GLY A 382 -28.21 5.42 6.13
N CYS A 383 -28.63 5.82 7.33
CA CYS A 383 -27.93 6.85 8.14
C CYS A 383 -26.45 6.53 8.43
N GLU A 384 -26.09 5.25 8.42
CA GLU A 384 -24.73 4.74 8.62
C GLU A 384 -23.84 4.76 7.37
N GLY A 385 -24.38 5.17 6.22
CA GLY A 385 -23.71 5.00 4.94
C GLY A 385 -23.67 3.53 4.49
N THR A 386 -24.68 2.75 4.87
CA THR A 386 -24.85 1.36 4.40
C THR A 386 -25.99 1.25 3.40
N VAL A 387 -25.91 0.28 2.51
CA VAL A 387 -26.94 -0.04 1.50
C VAL A 387 -27.33 -1.52 1.61
N PRO A 388 -28.52 -1.92 1.11
CA PRO A 388 -28.86 -3.33 0.95
C PRO A 388 -27.83 -4.04 0.08
N PHE A 389 -27.36 -5.21 0.51
CA PHE A 389 -26.32 -5.96 -0.19
C PHE A 389 -26.88 -7.22 -0.86
N ARG A 390 -27.26 -8.20 -0.03
CA ARG A 390 -27.90 -9.46 -0.41
C ARG A 390 -28.94 -9.79 0.65
N SER A 391 -29.93 -10.64 0.33
CA SER A 391 -30.95 -11.16 1.26
C SER A 391 -31.22 -10.27 2.48
N SER A 392 -30.58 -10.53 3.63
CA SER A 392 -30.74 -9.80 4.90
C SER A 392 -29.53 -8.95 5.32
N GLU A 393 -28.52 -8.83 4.47
CA GLU A 393 -27.25 -8.16 4.78
C GLU A 393 -27.17 -6.76 4.21
N ARG A 394 -26.39 -5.92 4.89
CA ARG A 394 -26.09 -4.55 4.49
C ARG A 394 -24.58 -4.40 4.30
N ILE A 395 -24.17 -3.58 3.35
CA ILE A 395 -22.76 -3.30 3.07
C ILE A 395 -22.52 -1.80 3.01
N ALA A 396 -21.27 -1.37 3.14
CA ALA A 396 -20.90 0.03 2.98
C ALA A 396 -21.28 0.53 1.58
N PHE A 397 -21.81 1.75 1.51
CA PHE A 397 -22.19 2.45 0.28
C PHE A 397 -21.06 2.46 -0.77
N ARG A 398 -19.80 2.51 -0.33
CA ARG A 398 -18.59 2.43 -1.18
C ARG A 398 -18.59 1.23 -2.13
N TYR A 399 -19.22 0.12 -1.75
CA TYR A 399 -19.35 -1.07 -2.59
C TYR A 399 -20.05 -0.80 -3.93
N LEU A 400 -21.15 -0.03 -3.93
CA LEU A 400 -21.88 0.25 -5.17
C LEU A 400 -21.04 1.10 -6.14
N ILE A 401 -20.24 2.01 -5.58
CA ILE A 401 -19.35 2.86 -6.36
C ILE A 401 -18.24 1.99 -6.99
N SER A 402 -17.61 1.10 -6.22
CA SER A 402 -16.50 0.28 -6.73
C SER A 402 -16.92 -0.82 -7.70
N GLN A 403 -18.21 -1.15 -7.80
CA GLN A 403 -18.70 -2.05 -8.86
C GLN A 403 -18.78 -1.40 -10.24
N LYS A 404 -18.73 -0.07 -10.31
CA LYS A 404 -18.78 0.69 -11.57
C LYS A 404 -17.39 0.74 -12.22
N PHE A 405 -17.36 1.07 -13.51
CA PHE A 405 -16.12 1.31 -14.25
C PHE A 405 -15.80 2.80 -14.34
N SER A 406 -14.53 3.12 -14.59
CA SER A 406 -14.10 4.49 -14.86
C SER A 406 -14.85 5.07 -16.07
N GLY A 407 -15.50 6.22 -15.88
CA GLY A 407 -16.33 6.88 -16.89
C GLY A 407 -17.81 6.56 -16.81
N ASP A 408 -18.23 5.61 -15.97
CA ASP A 408 -19.65 5.32 -15.74
C ASP A 408 -20.36 6.53 -15.09
N ILE A 409 -21.66 6.64 -15.36
CA ILE A 409 -22.54 7.64 -14.75
C ILE A 409 -23.37 6.94 -13.67
N ALA A 410 -23.44 7.55 -12.49
CA ALA A 410 -24.33 7.13 -11.41
C ALA A 410 -25.42 8.19 -11.16
N GLU A 411 -26.64 7.74 -10.88
CA GLU A 411 -27.74 8.60 -10.49
C GLU A 411 -27.83 8.68 -8.96
N LEU A 412 -27.82 9.90 -8.41
CA LEU A 412 -27.91 10.15 -6.98
C LEU A 412 -29.23 10.83 -6.64
N GLY A 413 -29.95 10.27 -5.67
CA GLY A 413 -31.01 10.99 -4.96
C GLY A 413 -30.39 11.79 -3.84
N ILE A 414 -30.65 13.10 -3.79
CA ILE A 414 -30.15 14.01 -2.76
C ILE A 414 -31.28 14.83 -2.14
N ILE A 415 -31.05 15.29 -0.91
CA ILE A 415 -31.83 16.35 -0.27
C ILE A 415 -30.94 17.59 -0.18
N ARG A 416 -31.42 18.71 -0.76
CA ARG A 416 -30.75 20.00 -0.73
C ARG A 416 -31.74 21.06 -0.26
N ALA A 417 -31.44 21.74 0.85
CA ALA A 417 -32.33 22.72 1.49
C ALA A 417 -33.74 22.17 1.85
N GLY A 418 -33.86 20.86 2.05
CA GLY A 418 -35.13 20.16 2.31
C GLY A 418 -35.91 19.73 1.06
N GLU A 419 -35.38 19.96 -0.14
CA GLU A 419 -35.98 19.51 -1.40
C GLU A 419 -35.29 18.25 -1.92
N HIS A 420 -36.07 17.24 -2.32
CA HIS A 420 -35.56 16.08 -3.02
C HIS A 420 -35.15 16.43 -4.45
N LYS A 421 -33.94 16.03 -4.86
CA LYS A 421 -33.41 16.23 -6.20
C LYS A 421 -32.74 14.94 -6.69
N LYS A 422 -32.79 14.70 -8.00
CA LYS A 422 -31.99 13.68 -8.67
C LYS A 422 -30.88 14.37 -9.45
N VAL A 423 -29.67 13.84 -9.36
CA VAL A 423 -28.50 14.34 -10.08
C VAL A 423 -27.69 13.19 -10.65
N GLN A 424 -26.91 13.45 -11.70
CA GLN A 424 -26.03 12.47 -12.31
C GLN A 424 -24.58 12.90 -12.14
N VAL A 425 -23.70 11.94 -11.86
CA VAL A 425 -22.26 12.19 -11.65
C VAL A 425 -21.45 11.17 -12.41
N VAL A 426 -20.44 11.63 -13.15
CA VAL A 426 -19.45 10.76 -13.80
C VAL A 426 -18.42 10.30 -12.77
N LEU A 427 -18.26 8.98 -12.64
CA LEU A 427 -17.33 8.38 -11.69
C LEU A 427 -15.96 8.15 -12.35
N ARG A 428 -14.88 8.47 -11.63
CA ARG A 428 -13.50 8.29 -12.09
C ARG A 428 -12.60 7.87 -10.93
N PRO A 429 -11.45 7.24 -11.20
CA PRO A 429 -10.45 6.95 -10.18
C PRO A 429 -10.06 8.21 -9.43
N ARG A 430 -9.70 8.03 -8.16
CA ARG A 430 -9.30 9.12 -7.29
C ARG A 430 -8.00 9.76 -7.79
N VAL A 431 -7.94 11.09 -7.77
CA VAL A 431 -6.72 11.83 -8.13
C VAL A 431 -5.98 12.14 -6.84
N HIS A 432 -4.94 11.35 -6.57
CA HIS A 432 -4.10 11.53 -5.38
C HIS A 432 -3.12 12.70 -5.58
N LEU A 433 -3.09 13.65 -4.65
CA LEU A 433 -2.08 14.73 -4.65
C LEU A 433 -0.69 14.18 -4.25
N VAL A 434 -0.68 13.25 -3.31
CA VAL A 434 0.48 12.44 -2.93
C VAL A 434 0.16 10.99 -3.29
N PRO A 435 0.77 10.45 -4.35
CA PRO A 435 0.44 9.11 -4.85
C PRO A 435 1.04 8.00 -3.97
N PHE A 436 0.29 6.90 -3.83
CA PHE A 436 0.72 5.69 -3.13
C PHE A 436 1.64 4.80 -3.96
N HIS A 437 1.58 4.95 -5.28
CA HIS A 437 2.43 4.25 -6.22
C HIS A 437 2.85 5.22 -7.32
N ILE A 438 4.09 5.10 -7.77
CA ILE A 438 4.53 5.68 -9.04
C ILE A 438 4.24 4.64 -10.14
N ASP A 439 3.95 5.08 -11.37
CA ASP A 439 3.44 4.23 -12.47
C ASP A 439 4.47 3.20 -13.03
N GLY A 440 5.11 2.43 -12.15
CA GLY A 440 6.08 1.37 -12.47
C GLY A 440 7.43 1.87 -13.00
N GLY A 441 7.73 3.16 -12.87
CA GLY A 441 8.91 3.83 -13.43
C GLY A 441 9.94 4.29 -12.39
N GLN A 442 10.86 5.15 -12.84
CA GLN A 442 11.70 5.95 -11.94
C GLN A 442 10.91 7.20 -11.49
N PRO A 443 11.03 7.63 -10.23
CA PRO A 443 10.48 8.91 -9.79
C PRO A 443 11.13 10.07 -10.54
N SER A 444 10.32 11.07 -10.89
CA SER A 444 10.80 12.27 -11.57
C SER A 444 11.72 13.07 -10.67
N TYR A 445 12.80 13.63 -11.21
CA TYR A 445 13.68 14.53 -10.46
C TYR A 445 14.37 15.54 -11.35
N ILE A 446 14.72 16.70 -10.78
CA ILE A 446 15.55 17.72 -11.42
C ILE A 446 16.55 18.30 -10.42
N ILE A 447 17.79 18.50 -10.86
CA ILE A 447 18.89 19.04 -10.07
C ILE A 447 19.35 20.37 -10.68
N ILE A 448 19.31 21.45 -9.91
CA ILE A 448 19.81 22.77 -10.34
C ILE A 448 20.73 23.33 -9.27
N ALA A 449 21.97 23.64 -9.63
CA ALA A 449 22.99 24.14 -8.70
C ALA A 449 23.15 23.25 -7.44
N GLY A 450 22.93 21.93 -7.58
CA GLY A 450 22.96 20.98 -6.47
C GLY A 450 21.66 20.86 -5.65
N LEU A 451 20.67 21.71 -5.86
CA LEU A 451 19.35 21.56 -5.24
C LEU A 451 18.59 20.43 -5.95
N VAL A 452 18.18 19.39 -5.22
CA VAL A 452 17.52 18.20 -5.75
C VAL A 452 16.00 18.30 -5.52
N PHE A 453 15.23 18.43 -6.61
CA PHE A 453 13.78 18.47 -6.54
C PHE A 453 13.15 17.16 -6.98
N THR A 454 12.11 16.73 -6.26
CA THR A 454 11.32 15.51 -6.54
C THR A 454 9.85 15.73 -6.13
N PRO A 455 8.86 15.09 -6.75
CA PRO A 455 7.49 15.06 -6.23
C PRO A 455 7.42 14.25 -4.94
N LEU A 456 6.67 14.75 -3.97
CA LEU A 456 6.32 14.00 -2.78
C LEU A 456 5.43 12.80 -3.16
N SER A 457 5.76 11.62 -2.64
CA SER A 457 5.00 10.38 -2.80
C SER A 457 5.03 9.57 -1.50
N GLU A 458 4.09 8.66 -1.31
CA GLU A 458 4.09 7.81 -0.12
C GLU A 458 5.34 6.92 -0.01
N PRO A 459 5.85 6.30 -1.09
CA PRO A 459 7.10 5.55 -1.01
C PRO A 459 8.30 6.39 -0.55
N LEU A 460 8.34 7.68 -0.91
CA LEU A 460 9.38 8.60 -0.41
C LEU A 460 9.22 8.87 1.09
N ILE A 461 7.99 9.07 1.56
CA ILE A 461 7.71 9.28 2.99
C ILE A 461 8.10 8.04 3.81
N GLU A 462 7.81 6.85 3.28
CA GLU A 462 8.19 5.57 3.91
C GLU A 462 9.72 5.38 3.97
N GLU A 463 10.45 5.75 2.92
CA GLU A 463 11.91 5.63 2.85
C GLU A 463 12.63 6.63 3.77
N GLU A 464 12.20 7.89 3.79
CA GLU A 464 12.79 8.95 4.62
C GLU A 464 12.40 8.85 6.10
N CYS A 465 11.36 8.08 6.43
CA CYS A 465 10.67 8.01 7.72
C CYS A 465 9.95 9.31 8.13
N GLU A 466 8.85 9.18 8.88
CA GLU A 466 7.98 10.33 9.23
C GLU A 466 8.71 11.43 10.05
N ASP A 467 9.75 11.08 10.80
CA ASP A 467 10.48 12.01 11.67
C ASP A 467 11.27 13.09 10.89
N THR A 468 11.74 12.79 9.67
CA THR A 468 12.60 13.69 8.88
C THR A 468 11.80 14.60 7.94
N ILE A 469 10.58 14.19 7.58
CA ILE A 469 9.71 14.91 6.63
C ILE A 469 9.11 16.18 7.25
N GLY A 470 8.83 16.15 8.54
CA GLY A 470 8.25 17.27 9.28
C GLY A 470 6.72 17.36 9.18
N LEU A 471 6.12 17.91 10.26
CA LEU A 471 4.67 17.87 10.47
C LEU A 471 3.84 18.60 9.39
N LYS A 472 4.34 19.71 8.84
CA LYS A 472 3.62 20.49 7.80
C LYS A 472 3.46 19.70 6.52
N LEU A 473 4.52 19.03 6.11
CA LEU A 473 4.54 18.26 4.88
C LEU A 473 3.71 16.98 5.06
N LEU A 474 3.84 16.32 6.21
CA LEU A 474 3.04 15.14 6.55
C LEU A 474 1.53 15.45 6.64
N THR A 475 1.15 16.56 7.28
CA THR A 475 -0.26 17.00 7.31
C THR A 475 -0.79 17.32 5.92
N LYS A 476 0.02 17.93 5.04
CA LYS A 476 -0.35 18.10 3.63
C LYS A 476 -0.56 16.77 2.93
N ALA A 477 0.34 15.80 3.10
CA ALA A 477 0.23 14.47 2.50
C ALA A 477 -1.06 13.74 2.93
N ARG A 478 -1.43 13.81 4.21
CA ARG A 478 -2.60 13.09 4.75
C ARG A 478 -3.94 13.76 4.47
N TYR A 479 -4.01 15.10 4.41
CA TYR A 479 -5.29 15.83 4.41
C TYR A 479 -5.55 16.72 3.18
N SER A 480 -4.51 17.04 2.40
CA SER A 480 -4.68 17.87 1.21
C SER A 480 -5.21 17.04 0.04
N VAL A 481 -6.03 17.67 -0.78
CA VAL A 481 -6.59 17.07 -2.00
C VAL A 481 -6.11 17.87 -3.20
N ALA A 482 -5.99 17.22 -4.35
CA ALA A 482 -5.63 17.89 -5.59
C ALA A 482 -6.72 18.91 -5.97
N ARG A 483 -6.30 20.14 -6.26
CA ARG A 483 -7.11 21.26 -6.76
C ARG A 483 -7.35 21.13 -8.26
N PHE A 484 -6.36 20.63 -9.00
CA PHE A 484 -6.46 20.35 -10.43
C PHE A 484 -5.70 19.07 -10.79
N ARG A 485 -5.99 18.51 -11.97
CA ARG A 485 -5.33 17.27 -12.43
C ARG A 485 -3.86 17.52 -12.73
N GLY A 486 -3.01 16.61 -12.29
CA GLY A 486 -1.56 16.71 -12.45
C GLY A 486 -0.91 17.70 -11.50
N GLU A 487 -1.61 18.18 -10.46
CA GLU A 487 -0.98 18.91 -9.36
C GLU A 487 -0.08 17.98 -8.56
N GLN A 488 1.10 18.47 -8.16
CA GLN A 488 2.01 17.75 -7.28
C GLN A 488 2.56 18.69 -6.21
N ILE A 489 2.88 18.13 -5.04
CA ILE A 489 3.73 18.77 -4.05
C ILE A 489 5.17 18.52 -4.48
N VAL A 490 5.85 19.54 -5.01
CA VAL A 490 7.27 19.47 -5.34
C VAL A 490 8.08 19.85 -4.11
N ILE A 491 9.05 19.01 -3.76
CA ILE A 491 9.92 19.24 -2.61
C ILE A 491 11.37 19.34 -3.06
N LEU A 492 12.15 20.11 -2.32
CA LEU A 492 13.60 19.99 -2.27
C LEU A 492 13.93 18.87 -1.28
N SER A 493 14.39 17.72 -1.78
CA SER A 493 14.75 16.59 -0.91
C SER A 493 16.04 16.88 -0.16
N GLN A 494 17.08 17.34 -0.87
CA GLN A 494 18.39 17.65 -0.32
C GLN A 494 19.17 18.65 -1.18
N VAL A 495 20.29 19.14 -0.65
CA VAL A 495 21.25 20.00 -1.36
C VAL A 495 22.62 19.31 -1.44
N LEU A 496 23.10 19.14 -2.67
CA LEU A 496 24.46 18.66 -2.97
C LEU A 496 25.44 19.83 -2.82
N ALA A 497 26.08 19.92 -1.66
CA ALA A 497 26.96 21.02 -1.28
C ALA A 497 27.99 21.40 -2.38
N ASN A 498 27.99 22.69 -2.75
CA ASN A 498 28.87 23.28 -3.74
C ASN A 498 29.03 24.79 -3.48
N GLU A 499 30.06 25.43 -4.03
CA GLU A 499 30.29 26.87 -3.87
C GLU A 499 29.08 27.72 -4.28
N VAL A 500 28.32 27.29 -5.30
CA VAL A 500 27.15 28.03 -5.79
C VAL A 500 25.94 27.99 -4.86
N ASN A 501 25.86 27.04 -3.93
CA ASN A 501 24.73 26.85 -3.01
C ASN A 501 25.10 27.04 -1.54
N ILE A 502 26.19 27.76 -1.28
CA ILE A 502 26.68 28.05 0.07
C ILE A 502 25.59 28.70 0.94
N GLY A 503 25.39 28.16 2.14
CA GLY A 503 24.34 28.57 3.08
C GLY A 503 23.00 27.85 2.93
N TYR A 504 22.84 26.98 1.92
CA TYR A 504 21.63 26.18 1.69
C TYR A 504 21.83 24.67 1.97
N GLU A 505 23.01 24.25 2.39
CA GLU A 505 23.45 22.85 2.41
C GLU A 505 22.59 21.94 3.31
N ASP A 506 22.11 22.48 4.42
CA ASP A 506 21.32 21.72 5.42
C ASP A 506 19.82 21.66 5.08
N MET A 507 19.38 22.27 3.97
CA MET A 507 17.98 22.24 3.56
C MET A 507 17.58 20.85 3.06
N ASN A 508 16.54 20.30 3.67
CA ASN A 508 15.96 19.02 3.29
C ASN A 508 14.43 19.02 3.45
N ASN A 509 13.77 18.20 2.64
CA ASN A 509 12.33 17.95 2.64
C ASN A 509 11.47 19.24 2.74
N GLN A 510 11.82 20.29 1.98
CA GLN A 510 11.08 21.55 1.95
C GLN A 510 10.21 21.66 0.70
N GLN A 511 8.92 21.94 0.86
CA GLN A 511 8.05 22.20 -0.29
C GLN A 511 8.46 23.50 -0.98
N VAL A 512 8.65 23.46 -2.30
CA VAL A 512 8.84 24.66 -3.12
C VAL A 512 7.49 25.13 -3.66
N LEU A 513 7.18 26.42 -3.45
CA LEU A 513 5.88 27.01 -3.79
C LEU A 513 5.95 27.86 -5.05
N LYS A 514 7.01 28.65 -5.21
CA LYS A 514 7.18 29.53 -6.38
C LYS A 514 8.60 29.50 -6.93
N PHE A 515 8.69 29.76 -8.23
CA PHE A 515 9.93 30.02 -8.94
C PHE A 515 9.82 31.39 -9.66
N ASN A 516 10.72 32.31 -9.36
CA ASN A 516 10.70 33.71 -9.86
C ASN A 516 9.30 34.37 -9.72
N GLY A 517 8.65 34.17 -8.58
CA GLY A 517 7.30 34.68 -8.30
C GLY A 517 6.14 33.91 -8.95
N THR A 518 6.42 32.93 -9.82
CA THR A 518 5.40 32.10 -10.47
C THR A 518 5.07 30.86 -9.63
N PRO A 519 3.79 30.60 -9.29
CA PRO A 519 3.40 29.40 -8.54
C PRO A 519 3.71 28.10 -9.30
N ILE A 520 4.33 27.16 -8.60
CA ILE A 520 4.67 25.84 -9.15
C ILE A 520 3.43 24.95 -9.11
N ARG A 521 3.22 24.19 -10.19
CA ARG A 521 2.03 23.33 -10.36
C ARG A 521 2.37 21.85 -10.20
N ASN A 522 3.51 21.47 -10.75
CA ASN A 522 4.12 20.14 -10.66
C ASN A 522 5.59 20.24 -11.06
N ILE A 523 6.34 19.14 -10.97
CA ILE A 523 7.78 19.16 -11.24
C ILE A 523 8.10 19.44 -12.71
N HIS A 524 7.24 19.02 -13.64
CA HIS A 524 7.43 19.28 -15.06
C HIS A 524 7.23 20.77 -15.40
N HIS A 525 6.29 21.44 -14.73
CA HIS A 525 6.13 22.89 -14.81
C HIS A 525 7.37 23.59 -14.26
N LEU A 526 7.91 23.15 -13.11
CA LEU A 526 9.15 23.71 -12.56
C LEU A 526 10.33 23.56 -13.54
N ALA A 527 10.53 22.37 -14.10
CA ALA A 527 11.57 22.12 -15.10
C ALA A 527 11.43 23.06 -16.31
N HIS A 528 10.21 23.23 -16.82
CA HIS A 528 9.93 24.16 -17.92
C HIS A 528 10.25 25.62 -17.58
N LEU A 529 9.87 26.09 -16.39
CA LEU A 529 10.15 27.46 -15.95
C LEU A 529 11.65 27.72 -15.85
N ILE A 530 12.42 26.73 -15.36
CA ILE A 530 13.88 26.81 -15.29
C ILE A 530 14.48 26.87 -16.69
N ASP A 531 14.08 25.98 -17.60
CA ASP A 531 14.59 25.94 -18.98
C ASP A 531 14.30 27.25 -19.75
N MET A 532 13.17 27.90 -19.45
CA MET A 532 12.78 29.18 -20.06
C MET A 532 13.38 30.41 -19.37
N CYS A 533 14.05 30.24 -18.23
CA CYS A 533 14.51 31.35 -17.40
C CYS A 533 15.64 32.14 -18.05
N LYS A 534 15.35 33.39 -18.44
CA LYS A 534 16.33 34.34 -18.98
C LYS A 534 16.79 35.38 -17.96
N ASP A 535 16.28 35.32 -16.74
CA ASP A 535 16.65 36.24 -15.66
C ASP A 535 18.04 35.94 -15.08
N LYS A 536 18.63 36.94 -14.41
CA LYS A 536 19.94 36.81 -13.77
C LYS A 536 19.93 35.78 -12.63
N TYR A 537 18.84 35.73 -11.88
CA TYR A 537 18.70 34.93 -10.67
C TYR A 537 17.60 33.88 -10.82
N LEU A 538 17.84 32.74 -10.19
CA LEU A 538 16.88 31.69 -9.95
C LEU A 538 16.42 31.84 -8.50
N VAL A 539 15.16 32.22 -8.30
CA VAL A 539 14.58 32.51 -6.98
C VAL A 539 13.55 31.45 -6.65
N PHE A 540 13.86 30.63 -5.65
CA PHE A 540 12.98 29.59 -5.13
C PHE A 540 12.37 30.06 -3.80
N GLU A 541 11.04 30.15 -3.75
CA GLU A 541 10.28 30.44 -2.53
C GLU A 541 9.73 29.12 -1.98
N PHE A 542 10.11 28.80 -0.75
CA PHE A 542 9.72 27.57 -0.06
C PHE A 542 8.60 27.82 0.96
N GLU A 543 8.10 26.72 1.53
CA GLU A 543 7.37 26.76 2.78
C GLU A 543 8.16 27.57 3.83
N ASP A 544 7.46 28.28 4.73
CA ASP A 544 8.03 29.18 5.75
C ASP A 544 8.63 30.50 5.26
N ASN A 545 8.29 30.90 4.03
CA ASN A 545 8.84 32.10 3.39
C ASN A 545 10.37 32.08 3.30
N TYR A 546 10.98 30.89 3.36
CA TYR A 546 12.40 30.73 3.10
C TYR A 546 12.64 30.96 1.60
N VAL A 547 13.69 31.71 1.26
CA VAL A 547 14.01 32.03 -0.12
C VAL A 547 15.45 31.64 -0.42
N ALA A 548 15.63 30.77 -1.41
CA ALA A 548 16.96 30.48 -1.96
C ALA A 548 17.13 31.21 -3.30
N VAL A 549 18.20 32.00 -3.40
CA VAL A 549 18.57 32.74 -4.61
C VAL A 549 19.89 32.22 -5.14
N LEU A 550 19.91 31.85 -6.41
CA LEU A 550 21.08 31.33 -7.12
C LEU A 550 21.35 32.20 -8.36
N GLU A 551 22.61 32.43 -8.70
CA GLU A 551 22.97 33.08 -9.97
C GLU A 551 22.94 32.06 -11.10
N ARG A 552 22.18 32.34 -12.18
CA ARG A 552 21.92 31.34 -13.23
C ARG A 552 23.18 30.88 -13.94
N GLU A 553 24.01 31.80 -14.43
CA GLU A 553 25.21 31.45 -15.21
C GLU A 553 26.23 30.64 -14.39
N ALA A 554 26.36 30.95 -13.10
CA ALA A 554 27.18 30.18 -12.17
C ALA A 554 26.59 28.78 -11.93
N SER A 555 25.26 28.69 -11.79
CA SER A 555 24.53 27.41 -11.64
C SER A 555 24.74 26.49 -12.83
N ASP A 556 24.62 27.02 -14.06
CA ASP A 556 24.83 26.29 -15.31
C ASP A 556 26.27 25.78 -15.42
N SER A 557 27.23 26.64 -15.05
CA SER A 557 28.67 26.31 -15.07
C SER A 557 29.04 25.24 -14.04
N ALA A 558 28.38 25.23 -12.87
CA ALA A 558 28.64 24.27 -11.80
C ALA A 558 27.97 22.90 -12.03
N SER A 559 26.92 22.82 -12.87
CA SER A 559 26.11 21.61 -13.07
C SER A 559 26.95 20.35 -13.35
N LEU A 560 27.84 20.39 -14.34
CA LEU A 560 28.69 19.24 -14.68
C LEU A 560 29.67 18.85 -13.57
N CYS A 561 30.17 19.82 -12.79
CA CYS A 561 31.06 19.56 -11.67
C CYS A 561 30.31 18.80 -10.56
N ILE A 562 29.15 19.31 -10.16
CA ILE A 562 28.29 18.73 -9.12
C ILE A 562 27.90 17.30 -9.50
N LEU A 563 27.36 17.09 -10.70
CA LEU A 563 26.93 15.75 -11.13
C LEU A 563 28.11 14.77 -11.15
N LYS A 564 29.29 15.20 -11.58
CA LYS A 564 30.48 14.35 -11.63
C LYS A 564 31.00 14.01 -10.23
N ASP A 565 31.05 14.99 -9.33
CA ASP A 565 31.58 14.81 -7.97
C ASP A 565 30.69 13.90 -7.14
N TYR A 566 29.37 13.99 -7.32
CA TYR A 566 28.38 13.15 -6.64
C TYR A 566 28.02 11.86 -7.42
N GLY A 567 28.60 11.64 -8.59
CA GLY A 567 28.41 10.41 -9.38
C GLY A 567 27.00 10.25 -9.98
N ILE A 568 26.34 11.37 -10.31
CA ILE A 568 24.97 11.41 -10.81
C ILE A 568 24.97 11.33 -12.35
N PRO A 569 24.22 10.40 -12.97
CA PRO A 569 24.25 10.22 -14.42
C PRO A 569 23.69 11.40 -15.23
N SER A 570 22.70 12.11 -14.70
CA SER A 570 22.02 13.22 -15.39
C SER A 570 21.38 14.17 -14.40
N GLU A 571 21.30 15.45 -14.75
CA GLU A 571 20.60 16.48 -13.96
C GLU A 571 19.09 16.24 -13.82
N ARG A 572 18.47 15.46 -14.70
CA ARG A 572 17.03 15.23 -14.70
C ARG A 572 16.64 13.82 -15.13
N SER A 573 15.50 13.36 -14.66
CA SER A 573 14.85 12.14 -15.13
C SER A 573 14.41 12.26 -16.60
N ALA A 574 14.17 11.13 -17.27
CA ALA A 574 13.94 11.11 -18.72
C ALA A 574 12.62 11.79 -19.14
N ASP A 575 11.59 11.71 -18.31
CA ASP A 575 10.27 12.32 -18.51
C ASP A 575 10.33 13.84 -18.56
N LEU A 576 11.23 14.48 -17.80
CA LEU A 576 11.39 15.94 -17.77
C LEU A 576 12.21 16.51 -18.94
N ARG A 577 12.56 15.67 -19.92
CA ARG A 577 13.15 16.10 -21.19
C ARG A 577 12.09 16.32 -22.27
N GLU A 578 10.89 15.81 -22.05
CA GLU A 578 9.76 16.00 -22.95
C GLU A 578 9.27 17.46 -22.87
N PRO A 579 8.65 17.98 -23.95
CA PRO A 579 8.11 19.33 -23.91
C PRO A 579 6.94 19.40 -22.91
N TYR A 580 6.95 20.44 -22.07
CA TYR A 580 5.85 20.67 -21.14
C TYR A 580 4.57 21.00 -21.89
N ILE A 581 3.51 20.26 -21.58
CA ILE A 581 2.16 20.51 -22.05
C ILE A 581 1.37 21.05 -20.88
N ASP A 582 0.79 22.24 -21.02
CA ASP A 582 -0.12 22.78 -20.00
C ASP A 582 -1.43 21.97 -20.02
N PRO A 583 -1.77 21.25 -18.93
CA PRO A 583 -3.03 20.50 -18.87
C PRO A 583 -4.28 21.39 -18.84
N ILE A 584 -4.15 22.71 -18.66
CA ILE A 584 -5.28 23.65 -18.45
C ILE A 584 -5.92 24.14 -19.75
N ASP A 585 -5.38 23.87 -20.94
CA ASP A 585 -5.99 24.41 -22.17
C ASP A 585 -7.40 23.82 -22.48
N ASP A 586 -7.86 22.80 -21.73
CA ASP A 586 -9.24 22.29 -21.75
C ASP A 586 -10.19 22.89 -20.69
N THR A 587 -9.72 23.72 -19.75
CA THR A 587 -10.56 24.29 -18.67
C THR A 587 -10.16 25.72 -18.28
N ARG A 588 -10.31 26.67 -19.21
CA ARG A 588 -10.39 28.10 -18.87
C ARG A 588 -11.73 28.45 -18.22
N ALA A 589 -11.98 27.94 -17.02
CA ALA A 589 -13.00 28.46 -16.12
C ALA A 589 -12.76 27.89 -14.73
N LEU A 590 -12.21 28.70 -13.83
CA LEU A 590 -12.51 28.83 -12.39
C LEU A 590 -11.29 29.40 -11.66
N ASP A 591 -10.97 30.65 -12.01
CA ASP A 591 -10.25 31.52 -11.08
C ASP A 591 -11.31 32.23 -10.22
N GLN A 592 -11.89 31.48 -9.30
CA GLN A 592 -12.59 32.02 -8.14
C GLN A 592 -11.85 31.50 -6.93
N GLY A 593 -11.25 32.41 -6.17
CA GLY A 593 -10.47 32.10 -4.98
C GLY A 593 -11.23 31.16 -4.06
N PHE A 594 -10.87 29.88 -4.11
CA PHE A 594 -11.17 28.95 -3.06
C PHE A 594 -10.32 29.39 -1.88
N GLY A 595 -11.00 29.89 -0.85
CA GLY A 595 -10.39 30.32 0.40
C GLY A 595 -9.45 29.24 0.93
N ASP A 596 -8.34 29.70 1.49
CA ASP A 596 -7.35 28.87 2.16
C ASP A 596 -8.06 27.84 3.04
N SER A 597 -7.73 26.56 2.82
CA SER A 597 -7.98 25.49 3.79
C SER A 597 -7.49 25.99 5.16
N PRO A 598 -8.20 25.75 6.28
CA PRO A 598 -7.91 26.38 7.55
C PRO A 598 -6.65 25.75 8.17
N VAL A 599 -5.50 26.17 7.66
CA VAL A 599 -4.22 26.16 8.37
C VAL A 599 -3.56 27.50 8.04
N SER A 600 -4.29 28.60 8.26
CA SER A 600 -3.68 29.90 8.43
C SER A 600 -2.95 29.92 9.78
N ASN A 601 -1.68 30.33 9.77
CA ASN A 601 -0.70 30.32 10.86
C ASN A 601 -1.04 31.16 12.10
N LEU A 602 -2.31 31.30 12.49
CA LEU A 602 -2.73 32.14 13.60
C LEU A 602 -4.01 31.63 14.27
N GLU A 603 -4.03 30.36 14.70
CA GLU A 603 -5.00 29.87 15.70
C GLU A 603 -4.58 28.50 16.23
N ILE A 604 -3.38 28.42 16.84
CA ILE A 604 -3.09 27.34 17.79
C ILE A 604 -3.76 27.75 19.12
N GLY A 605 -5.09 27.58 19.14
CA GLY A 605 -5.87 27.50 20.36
C GLY A 605 -5.72 26.12 20.99
N PHE A 606 -5.88 26.05 22.31
CA PHE A 606 -5.54 24.94 23.21
C PHE A 606 -6.22 23.57 22.96
N ASP A 607 -6.94 23.37 21.85
CA ASP A 607 -7.75 22.19 21.58
C ASP A 607 -7.07 21.12 20.68
N GLY A 608 -5.80 21.34 20.32
CA GLY A 608 -4.99 20.38 19.54
C GLY A 608 -4.28 19.28 20.35
N LEU A 609 -4.60 19.12 21.64
CA LEU A 609 -3.80 18.29 22.57
C LEU A 609 -4.55 17.12 23.22
N VAL A 610 -5.71 16.72 22.68
CA VAL A 610 -6.52 15.61 23.25
C VAL A 610 -6.62 14.38 22.34
N TRP A 611 -5.93 14.34 21.20
CA TRP A 611 -5.88 13.13 20.35
C TRP A 611 -4.48 12.87 19.79
N ALA A 612 -3.52 12.74 20.70
CA ALA A 612 -2.24 12.06 20.49
C ALA A 612 -2.14 10.90 21.48
#